data_AF-A0A2A4WHF2-F1
#
_entry.id   AF-A0A2A4WHF2-F1
#
_cell.length_a   1.000
_cell.length_b   1.000
_cell.length_c   1.000
_cell.angle_alpha   90.00
_cell.angle_beta   90.00
_cell.angle_gamma   90.00
#
_symmetry.space_group_name_H-M   'P 1'
#
loop_
_entity.id
_entity.type
_entity.pdbx_description
1 polymer ?
#
loop_
_entity_poly.entity_id
_entity_poly.type
_entity_poly.pdbx_seq_one_letter_code
_entity_poly.pdbx_strand_id
1 'polypeptide(L)' 'MQRALIDEREKISRARTRRIMKQVGVESKSKKKFKTATNSKHGRPVAPNLLQRNFKVNQPDTVYASDITYIPADE' A
#
# COMPACT_ATOMS: atom_id res chain seq x y z
N MET A 1 2.01 18.05 -9.53
CA MET A 1 1.27 19.18 -10.12
C MET A 1 2.12 20.45 -10.22
N GLN A 2 2.64 21.02 -9.12
CA GLN A 2 3.62 22.13 -9.23
C GLN A 2 4.84 21.71 -10.08
N ARG A 3 5.35 20.48 -9.91
CA ARG A 3 6.40 19.90 -10.78
C ARG A 3 6.01 19.77 -12.27
N ALA A 4 4.75 19.47 -12.57
CA ALA A 4 4.28 19.33 -13.96
C ALA A 4 4.15 20.69 -14.67
N LEU A 5 3.90 21.76 -13.90
CA LEU A 5 3.87 23.15 -14.39
C LEU A 5 5.27 23.81 -14.38
N ILE A 6 6.28 23.17 -13.79
CA ILE A 6 7.68 23.62 -13.81
C ILE A 6 8.38 23.19 -15.12
N ASP A 7 7.81 22.22 -15.85
CA ASP A 7 8.33 21.75 -17.15
C ASP A 7 8.19 22.83 -18.24
N GLU A 8 7.14 23.66 -18.15
CA GLU A 8 6.98 24.89 -18.93
C GLU A 8 7.60 26.10 -18.20
N ARG A 9 8.92 26.10 -17.98
CA ARG A 9 9.82 27.25 -17.71
C ARG A 9 9.33 28.45 -16.84
N GLU A 10 8.25 28.35 -16.07
CA GLU A 10 7.75 29.39 -15.17
C GLU A 10 7.73 28.90 -13.72
N LYS A 11 8.44 29.62 -12.84
CA LYS A 11 8.37 29.41 -11.39
C LYS A 11 7.02 29.92 -10.86
N ILE A 12 5.98 29.10 -10.94
CA ILE A 12 4.65 29.44 -10.42
C ILE A 12 4.58 29.17 -8.91
N SER A 13 4.08 30.14 -8.14
CA SER A 13 3.83 29.99 -6.70
C SER A 13 2.64 29.06 -6.44
N ARG A 14 2.65 28.36 -5.30
CA ARG A 14 1.54 27.46 -4.89
C ARG A 14 0.17 28.15 -4.90
N ALA A 15 0.13 29.44 -4.57
CA ALA A 15 -1.09 30.24 -4.57
C ALA A 15 -1.65 30.46 -6.00
N ARG A 16 -0.77 30.76 -6.97
CA ARG A 16 -1.14 30.92 -8.38
C ARG A 16 -1.62 29.61 -8.98
N THR A 17 -0.96 28.48 -8.68
CA THR A 17 -1.43 27.14 -9.09
C THR A 17 -2.83 26.85 -8.56
N ARG A 18 -3.10 27.10 -7.27
CA ARG A 18 -4.42 26.87 -6.66
C ARG A 18 -5.52 27.71 -7.33
N ARG A 19 -5.22 28.95 -7.68
CA ARG A 19 -6.16 29.85 -8.37
C ARG A 19 -6.50 29.31 -9.76
N ILE A 20 -5.50 28.94 -10.55
CA ILE A 20 -5.67 28.38 -11.89
C ILE A 20 -6.49 27.09 -11.81
N MET A 21 -6.13 26.16 -10.92
CA MET A 21 -6.88 24.92 -10.67
C MET A 21 -8.37 25.16 -10.41
N LYS A 22 -8.69 26.16 -9.58
CA LYS A 22 -10.08 26.54 -9.31
C LYS A 22 -10.80 27.10 -10.54
N GLN A 23 -10.10 27.88 -11.38
CA GLN A 23 -10.66 28.45 -12.61
C GLN A 23 -10.95 27.37 -13.66
N VAL A 24 -10.09 26.35 -13.76
CA VAL A 24 -10.24 25.26 -14.75
C VAL A 24 -11.00 24.04 -14.20
N GLY A 25 -11.46 24.08 -12.95
CA GLY A 25 -12.21 22.99 -12.32
C GLY A 25 -11.39 21.72 -12.02
N VAL A 26 -10.06 21.82 -11.94
CA VAL A 26 -9.16 20.68 -11.69
C VAL A 26 -8.77 20.62 -10.22
N GLU A 27 -8.81 19.43 -9.62
CA GLU A 27 -8.40 19.19 -8.24
C GLU A 27 -7.22 18.20 -8.13
N SER A 28 -6.42 18.35 -7.07
CA SER A 28 -5.33 17.42 -6.77
C SER A 28 -5.87 16.27 -5.95
N LYS A 29 -5.91 15.06 -6.51
CA LYS A 29 -6.29 13.85 -5.79
C LYS A 29 -5.05 13.13 -5.24
N SER A 30 -4.97 12.97 -3.93
CA SER A 30 -3.93 12.14 -3.29
C SER A 30 -4.25 10.66 -3.46
N LYS A 31 -3.24 9.82 -3.74
CA LYS A 31 -3.38 8.34 -3.77
C LYS A 31 -3.92 7.90 -2.40
N LYS A 32 -5.01 7.13 -2.40
CA LYS A 32 -5.56 6.55 -1.18
C LYS A 32 -4.51 5.62 -0.59
N LYS A 33 -4.22 5.73 0.72
CA LYS A 33 -3.33 4.78 1.40
C LYS A 33 -3.88 3.36 1.18
N PHE A 34 -3.01 2.45 0.77
CA PHE A 34 -3.34 1.04 0.63
C PHE A 34 -3.90 0.53 1.97
N LYS A 35 -5.11 -0.04 1.96
CA LYS A 35 -5.69 -0.67 3.15
C LYS A 35 -5.10 -2.06 3.29
N THR A 36 -4.63 -2.39 4.49
CA THR A 36 -4.02 -3.67 4.87
C THR A 36 -4.78 -4.87 4.31
N ALA A 37 -4.06 -5.81 3.68
CA ALA A 37 -4.61 -6.94 2.94
C ALA A 37 -5.19 -8.09 3.79
N THR A 38 -5.33 -7.92 5.10
CA THR A 38 -5.92 -8.93 5.98
C THR A 38 -6.83 -8.26 6.99
N ASN A 39 -8.15 -8.45 6.85
CA ASN A 39 -9.08 -8.07 7.90
C ASN A 39 -9.07 -9.15 9.00
N SER A 40 -8.06 -9.12 9.87
CA SER A 40 -8.00 -10.00 11.05
C SER A 40 -9.12 -9.72 12.07
N LYS A 41 -9.87 -8.61 11.93
CA LYS A 41 -11.10 -8.32 12.68
C LYS A 41 -12.32 -8.80 11.92
N HIS A 42 -12.43 -10.11 11.76
CA HIS A 42 -13.63 -10.75 11.24
C HIS A 42 -14.27 -11.64 12.31
N GLY A 43 -15.61 -11.75 12.29
CA GLY A 43 -16.34 -12.67 13.18
C GLY A 43 -16.25 -14.15 12.78
N ARG A 44 -15.49 -14.49 11.74
CA ARG A 44 -15.29 -15.88 11.31
C ARG A 44 -14.31 -16.59 12.27
N PRO A 45 -14.49 -17.91 12.50
CA PRO A 45 -13.56 -18.68 13.30
C PRO A 45 -12.15 -18.61 12.71
N VAL A 46 -11.18 -18.28 13.56
CA VAL A 46 -9.76 -18.30 13.21
C VAL A 46 -9.29 -19.76 13.32
N ALA A 47 -8.62 -20.25 12.30
CA ALA A 47 -8.05 -21.60 12.33
C ALA A 47 -7.04 -21.71 13.50
N PRO A 48 -7.08 -22.80 14.28
CA PRO A 48 -6.17 -22.96 15.40
C PRO A 48 -4.72 -23.08 14.91
N ASN A 49 -3.80 -22.38 15.59
CA ASN A 49 -2.37 -22.54 15.35
C ASN A 49 -1.88 -23.85 15.98
N LEU A 50 -1.85 -24.92 15.18
CA LEU A 50 -1.52 -26.27 15.63
C LEU A 50 -0.05 -26.42 16.06
N LEU A 51 0.86 -25.64 15.48
CA LEU A 51 2.29 -25.77 15.72
C LEU A 51 2.77 -24.92 16.90
N GLN A 52 2.09 -23.82 17.20
CA GLN A 52 2.50 -22.87 18.24
C GLN A 52 3.99 -22.47 18.14
N ARG A 53 4.51 -22.35 16.90
CA ARG A 53 5.93 -22.10 16.59
C ARG A 53 6.91 -23.20 17.04
N ASN A 54 6.42 -24.38 17.40
CA ASN A 54 7.27 -25.55 17.58
C ASN A 54 7.52 -26.21 16.22
N PHE A 55 8.73 -26.03 15.70
CA PHE A 55 9.19 -26.65 14.44
C PHE A 55 10.05 -27.89 14.67
N LYS A 56 10.23 -28.32 15.93
CA LYS A 56 10.96 -29.54 16.25
C LYS A 56 10.06 -30.74 15.99
N VAL A 57 10.33 -31.44 14.89
CA VAL A 57 9.61 -32.66 14.49
C VAL A 57 10.55 -33.85 14.55
N ASN A 58 10.00 -35.02 14.91
CA ASN A 58 10.78 -36.25 15.06
C ASN A 58 11.07 -36.94 13.72
N GLN A 59 10.29 -36.63 12.68
CA GLN A 59 10.38 -37.25 11.36
C GLN A 59 10.23 -36.18 10.27
N PRO A 60 10.84 -36.36 9.09
CA PRO A 60 10.56 -35.55 7.91
C PRO A 60 9.08 -35.58 7.52
N ASP A 61 8.65 -34.67 6.65
CA ASP A 61 7.30 -34.66 6.04
C ASP A 61 6.12 -34.63 7.03
N THR A 62 6.35 -34.16 8.26
CA THR A 62 5.32 -34.12 9.31
C THR A 62 4.63 -32.76 9.39
N VAL A 63 5.35 -31.69 9.03
CA VAL A 63 4.88 -30.30 9.14
C VAL A 63 5.35 -29.51 7.93
N TYR A 64 4.43 -28.76 7.34
CA TYR A 64 4.71 -27.86 6.22
C TYR A 64 4.35 -26.42 6.62
N ALA A 65 5.25 -25.48 6.34
CA ALA A 65 5.02 -24.05 6.49
C ALA A 65 5.59 -23.34 5.27
N SER A 66 4.87 -22.34 4.77
CA SER A 66 5.33 -21.47 3.68
C SER A 66 5.05 -20.01 4.03
N ASP A 67 5.83 -19.13 3.43
CA ASP A 67 5.63 -17.68 3.50
C ASP A 67 5.66 -17.11 2.09
N ILE A 68 5.05 -15.95 1.89
CA ILE A 68 5.03 -15.25 0.61
C ILE A 68 5.75 -13.92 0.79
N THR A 69 6.89 -13.79 0.13
CA THR A 69 7.62 -12.52 0.07
C THR A 69 7.01 -11.63 -1.00
N TYR A 70 6.57 -10.44 -0.62
CA TYR A 70 6.17 -9.41 -1.58
C TYR A 70 7.40 -8.83 -2.27
N ILE A 71 7.48 -8.96 -3.60
CA ILE A 71 8.49 -8.30 -4.41
C ILE A 71 7.88 -6.99 -4.93
N PRO A 72 8.41 -5.82 -4.57
CA PRO A 72 7.92 -4.55 -5.08
C PRO A 72 8.21 -4.44 -6.58
N ALA A 73 7.22 -4.00 -7.35
CA ALA A 73 7.42 -3.56 -8.72
C ALA A 73 7.77 -2.06 -8.73
N ASP A 74 8.74 -1.68 -9.57
CA ASP A 74 9.04 -0.28 -9.84
C ASP A 74 7.87 0.32 -10.64
N GLU A 75 7.12 1.24 -10.01
CA GLU A 75 6.04 2.04 -10.62
C GLU A 75 6.53 3.49 -10.83
#